data_AF-A0A935DNV1-F1
#
_entry.id   AF-A0A935DNV1-F1
#
_cell.length_a   1.000
_cell.length_b   1.000
_cell.length_c   1.000
_cell.angle_alpha   90.00
_cell.angle_beta   90.00
_cell.angle_gamma   90.00
#
_symmetry.space_group_name_H-M   'P 1'
#
loop_
_entity.id
_entity.type
_entity.pdbx_description
1 polymer ?
#
loop_
_entity_poly.entity_id
_entity_poly.type
_entity_poly.pdbx_seq_one_letter_code
_entity_poly.pdbx_strand_id
1 'polypeptide(L)'
;MTTDDAPPPAAPSRPDRSARELALQAICLVGLAASAMLMVDYIRPPVFCADQGSGCDAVRHSVFARPFGVPLPIPGVLFFVALLGASLLGARERARRLLASLGLLGVVAGVALVAIQGLILHHWCVYCLTVDASSLVAGALAMSLRMDVLPADEPAPKRRLPSYAVTGAALLAVLLPLGYGLSRPMHNRPIGPNSPTIAPLPEVIARLQERDVATIVEFVDFECPFCRRQQEALAPVLASYGSRVRVIRKNVPLSFHEHARDAARATCCAEEQGRGDAVAAALFRAEDLTPAGCERVVRESGVDMDAWRACLASRRPDAVLERDMNDARSAGVSGLPTLYVGVERFEGLTDADTLRASIERALRGARSDAASHAPQGG
;
A
#
# COMPACT_ATOMS: atom_id res chain seq x y z
N MET A 1 -18.01 -57.38 -55.74
CA MET A 1 -16.90 -56.47 -55.41
C MET A 1 -17.52 -55.33 -54.61
N THR A 2 -17.74 -55.58 -53.32
CA THR A 2 -18.32 -54.63 -52.37
C THR A 2 -17.16 -53.87 -51.75
N THR A 3 -17.06 -52.56 -52.01
CA THR A 3 -16.13 -51.69 -51.31
C THR A 3 -16.67 -51.44 -49.91
N ASP A 4 -16.02 -52.04 -48.90
CA ASP A 4 -16.14 -51.68 -47.49
C ASP A 4 -15.60 -50.25 -47.31
N ASP A 5 -16.49 -49.26 -47.37
CA ASP A 5 -16.19 -47.92 -46.87
C ASP A 5 -16.38 -47.93 -45.36
N ALA A 6 -15.30 -48.23 -44.63
CA ALA A 6 -15.25 -48.01 -43.19
C ALA A 6 -15.49 -46.52 -42.90
N PRO A 7 -16.42 -46.16 -41.99
CA PRO A 7 -16.67 -44.77 -41.66
C PRO A 7 -15.40 -44.13 -41.08
N PRO A 8 -15.11 -42.86 -41.43
CA PRO A 8 -13.92 -42.18 -40.95
C PRO A 8 -13.92 -42.10 -39.42
N PRO A 9 -12.74 -42.15 -38.76
CA PRO A 9 -12.65 -42.12 -37.31
C PRO A 9 -13.31 -40.85 -36.76
N ALA A 10 -14.15 -41.02 -35.74
CA ALA A 10 -14.84 -39.92 -35.09
C ALA A 10 -13.82 -38.87 -34.63
N ALA A 11 -13.98 -37.63 -35.12
CA ALA A 11 -13.13 -36.51 -34.73
C ALA A 11 -13.18 -36.34 -33.20
N PRO A 12 -12.06 -35.98 -32.54
CA PRO A 12 -12.04 -35.76 -31.10
C PRO A 12 -13.11 -34.73 -30.71
N SER A 13 -13.95 -35.08 -29.74
CA SER A 13 -15.03 -34.21 -29.27
C SER A 13 -14.45 -32.89 -28.78
N ARG A 14 -14.67 -31.80 -29.53
CA ARG A 14 -14.28 -30.45 -29.11
C ARG A 14 -14.89 -30.19 -27.73
N PRO A 15 -14.15 -29.59 -26.76
CA PRO A 15 -14.75 -29.17 -25.50
C PRO A 15 -15.96 -28.29 -25.80
N ASP A 16 -17.10 -28.72 -25.28
CA ASP A 16 -18.41 -28.13 -25.50
C ASP A 16 -18.30 -26.60 -25.35
N ARG A 17 -18.61 -25.87 -26.43
CA ARG A 17 -18.56 -24.41 -26.44
C ARG A 17 -19.37 -23.82 -25.29
N SER A 18 -20.48 -24.45 -24.93
CA SER A 18 -21.31 -24.02 -23.80
C SER A 18 -20.58 -24.17 -22.46
N ALA A 19 -19.75 -25.20 -22.30
CA ALA A 19 -18.90 -25.38 -21.12
C ALA A 19 -17.81 -24.30 -21.04
N ARG A 20 -17.22 -23.90 -22.17
CA ARG A 20 -16.24 -22.79 -22.22
C ARG A 20 -16.87 -21.43 -21.91
N GLU A 21 -18.07 -21.18 -22.40
CA GLU A 21 -18.81 -19.95 -22.08
C GLU A 21 -19.24 -19.90 -20.61
N LEU A 22 -19.64 -21.04 -20.03
CA LEU A 22 -19.92 -21.14 -18.59
C LEU A 22 -18.65 -20.93 -17.75
N ALA A 23 -17.53 -21.53 -18.15
CA ALA A 23 -16.25 -21.32 -17.48
C ALA A 23 -15.82 -19.85 -17.53
N LEU A 24 -15.95 -19.20 -18.70
CA LEU A 24 -15.70 -17.78 -18.86
C LEU A 24 -16.55 -16.95 -17.90
N GLN A 25 -17.86 -17.20 -17.83
CA GLN A 25 -18.76 -16.48 -16.94
C GLN A 25 -18.38 -16.68 -15.47
N ALA A 26 -18.08 -17.92 -15.06
CA ALA A 26 -17.65 -18.21 -13.69
C ALA A 26 -16.37 -17.46 -13.30
N ILE A 27 -15.37 -17.45 -14.19
CA ILE A 27 -14.10 -16.75 -13.95
C ILE A 27 -14.31 -15.22 -13.91
N CYS A 28 -15.15 -14.68 -14.79
CA CYS A 28 -15.51 -13.26 -14.75
C CYS A 28 -16.16 -12.88 -13.42
N LEU A 29 -17.01 -13.74 -12.85
CA LEU A 29 -17.62 -13.50 -11.54
C LEU A 29 -16.59 -13.51 -10.41
N VAL A 30 -15.60 -14.40 -10.45
CA VAL A 30 -14.49 -14.43 -9.48
C VAL A 30 -13.66 -13.14 -9.59
N GLY A 31 -13.25 -12.76 -10.80
CA GLY A 31 -12.49 -11.52 -11.04
C GLY A 31 -13.27 -10.27 -10.64
N LEU A 32 -14.58 -10.24 -10.91
CA LEU A 32 -15.47 -9.15 -10.51
C LEU A 32 -15.60 -9.05 -8.98
N ALA A 33 -15.77 -10.18 -8.29
CA ALA A 33 -15.83 -10.22 -6.83
C ALA A 33 -14.51 -9.76 -6.19
N ALA A 34 -13.37 -10.26 -6.68
CA ALA A 34 -12.06 -9.84 -6.19
C ALA A 34 -11.80 -8.35 -6.45
N SER A 35 -12.22 -7.83 -7.61
CA SER A 35 -12.13 -6.40 -7.93
C SER A 35 -13.03 -5.55 -7.02
N ALA A 36 -14.23 -6.04 -6.68
CA ALA A 36 -15.13 -5.37 -5.74
C ALA A 36 -14.59 -5.40 -4.29
N MET A 37 -13.97 -6.50 -3.86
CA MET A 37 -13.28 -6.60 -2.57
C MET A 37 -12.13 -5.59 -2.49
N LEU A 38 -11.28 -5.53 -3.53
CA LEU A 38 -10.22 -4.54 -3.63
C LEU A 38 -10.76 -3.11 -3.67
N MET A 39 -11.89 -2.86 -4.33
CA MET A 39 -12.53 -1.53 -4.34
C MET A 39 -12.87 -1.09 -2.93
N VAL A 40 -13.53 -1.95 -2.13
CA VAL A 40 -13.84 -1.67 -0.73
C VAL A 40 -12.56 -1.29 -0.01
N ASP A 41 -11.53 -2.11 -0.12
CA ASP A 41 -10.27 -1.86 0.55
C ASP A 41 -9.69 -0.52 0.11
N TYR A 42 -9.71 -0.12 -1.16
CA TYR A 42 -9.17 1.17 -1.61
C TYR A 42 -9.89 2.43 -1.08
N ILE A 43 -11.19 2.33 -0.77
CA ILE A 43 -12.01 3.46 -0.29
C ILE A 43 -12.23 3.45 1.24
N ARG A 44 -11.89 2.34 1.89
CA ARG A 44 -12.12 2.05 3.31
C ARG A 44 -10.82 1.51 3.93
N PRO A 45 -10.82 1.10 5.20
CA PRO A 45 -9.73 0.28 5.75
C PRO A 45 -9.61 -1.01 4.98
N PRO A 46 -8.43 -1.65 4.94
CA PRO A 46 -8.35 -3.01 4.45
C PRO A 46 -9.22 -3.91 5.33
N VAL A 47 -10.38 -4.31 4.80
CA VAL A 47 -11.27 -5.32 5.39
C VAL A 47 -10.84 -6.70 4.92
N PHE A 48 -10.35 -6.78 3.67
CA PHE A 48 -9.98 -8.04 3.02
C PHE A 48 -8.46 -8.25 2.98
N CYS A 49 -7.68 -7.18 2.81
CA CYS A 49 -6.21 -7.18 2.78
C CYS A 49 -5.57 -6.94 4.17
N ALA A 50 -6.23 -7.35 5.26
CA ALA A 50 -5.84 -6.99 6.63
C ALA A 50 -4.65 -7.80 7.20
N ASP A 51 -4.23 -8.88 6.53
CA ASP A 51 -3.17 -9.76 7.05
C ASP A 51 -1.77 -9.18 6.79
N GLN A 52 -1.07 -8.87 7.88
CA GLN A 52 0.34 -8.47 7.87
C GLN A 52 1.19 -9.61 7.30
N GLY A 53 1.83 -9.38 6.15
CA GLY A 53 2.66 -10.36 5.45
C GLY A 53 2.09 -10.87 4.12
N SER A 54 0.84 -10.52 3.79
CA SER A 54 0.21 -10.93 2.53
C SER A 54 0.73 -10.21 1.29
N GLY A 55 1.66 -9.24 1.41
CA GLY A 55 2.19 -8.42 0.32
C GLY A 55 1.18 -7.45 -0.34
N CYS A 56 -0.10 -7.60 -0.04
CA CYS A 56 -1.21 -6.81 -0.57
C CYS A 56 -1.07 -5.31 -0.30
N ASP A 57 -0.57 -4.95 0.88
CA ASP A 57 -0.44 -3.56 1.31
C ASP A 57 0.64 -2.82 0.49
N ALA A 58 1.81 -3.43 0.33
CA ALA A 58 2.90 -2.90 -0.48
C ALA A 58 2.47 -2.67 -1.95
N VAL A 59 1.70 -3.60 -2.52
CA VAL A 59 1.19 -3.47 -3.89
C VAL A 59 0.17 -2.33 -3.99
N ARG A 60 -0.75 -2.22 -3.02
CA ARG A 60 -1.81 -1.20 -2.98
C ARG A 60 -1.30 0.22 -2.76
N HIS A 61 -0.16 0.39 -2.10
CA HIS A 61 0.46 1.69 -1.87
C HIS A 61 1.50 2.07 -2.95
N SER A 62 1.73 1.20 -3.93
CA SER A 62 2.65 1.48 -5.04
C SER A 62 2.11 2.54 -6.01
N VAL A 63 3.00 3.12 -6.81
CA VAL A 63 2.63 4.04 -7.91
C VAL A 63 1.69 3.38 -8.94
N PHE A 64 1.75 2.05 -9.06
CA PHE A 64 0.94 1.27 -10.00
C PHE A 64 -0.48 1.01 -9.51
N ALA A 65 -0.77 1.26 -8.23
CA ALA A 65 -2.11 1.11 -7.66
C ALA A 65 -3.11 2.18 -8.13
N ARG A 66 -2.61 3.32 -8.62
CA ARG A 66 -3.41 4.48 -9.07
C ARG A 66 -2.91 5.04 -10.41
N PRO A 67 -2.98 4.27 -11.51
CA PRO A 67 -2.62 4.79 -12.82
C PRO A 67 -3.49 6.02 -13.15
N PHE A 68 -2.84 7.14 -13.50
CA PHE A 68 -3.51 8.42 -13.77
C PHE A 68 -4.41 8.93 -12.63
N GLY A 69 -4.12 8.53 -11.38
CA GLY A 69 -4.91 8.90 -10.20
C GLY A 69 -6.18 8.08 -9.99
N VAL A 70 -6.49 7.13 -10.87
CA VAL A 70 -7.67 6.26 -10.77
C VAL A 70 -7.28 4.96 -10.06
N PRO A 71 -7.94 4.59 -8.94
CA PRO A 71 -7.75 3.28 -8.31
C PRO A 71 -7.88 2.12 -9.29
N LEU A 72 -6.87 1.25 -9.37
CA LEU A 72 -6.83 0.09 -10.27
C LEU A 72 -8.04 -0.87 -10.17
N PRO A 73 -8.73 -1.04 -9.03
CA PRO A 73 -9.94 -1.86 -8.97
C PRO A 73 -11.11 -1.33 -9.83
N ILE A 74 -11.16 -0.02 -10.12
CA ILE A 74 -12.20 0.58 -10.98
C ILE A 74 -12.14 0.03 -12.41
N PRO A 75 -11.01 0.13 -13.14
CA PRO A 75 -10.91 -0.46 -14.46
C PRO A 75 -11.09 -1.98 -14.44
N GLY A 76 -10.70 -2.67 -13.34
CA GLY A 76 -10.95 -4.10 -13.17
C GLY A 76 -12.44 -4.46 -13.14
N VAL A 77 -13.25 -3.75 -12.34
CA VAL A 77 -14.71 -3.94 -12.30
C VAL A 77 -15.34 -3.67 -13.68
N LEU A 78 -14.98 -2.55 -14.32
CA LEU A 78 -15.49 -2.21 -15.64
C LEU A 78 -15.12 -3.27 -16.69
N PHE A 79 -13.91 -3.79 -16.64
CA PHE A 79 -13.42 -4.83 -17.51
C PHE A 79 -14.24 -6.12 -17.40
N PHE A 80 -14.41 -6.67 -16.18
CA PHE A 80 -15.15 -7.91 -16.00
C PHE A 80 -16.65 -7.76 -16.30
N VAL A 81 -17.25 -6.60 -16.00
CA VAL A 81 -18.64 -6.30 -16.39
C VAL A 81 -18.78 -6.27 -17.92
N ALA A 82 -17.85 -5.61 -18.62
CA ALA A 82 -17.87 -5.56 -20.09
C ALA A 82 -17.68 -6.94 -20.73
N LEU A 83 -16.76 -7.75 -20.19
CA LEU A 83 -16.48 -9.10 -20.68
C LEU A 83 -17.68 -10.03 -20.46
N LEU A 84 -18.32 -9.95 -19.29
CA LEU A 84 -19.53 -10.71 -18.97
C LEU A 84 -20.72 -10.27 -19.85
N GLY A 85 -20.91 -8.97 -20.04
CA GLY A 85 -21.94 -8.44 -20.93
C GLY A 85 -21.75 -8.88 -22.39
N ALA A 86 -20.51 -8.85 -22.89
CA ALA A 86 -20.18 -9.33 -24.23
C ALA A 86 -20.41 -10.85 -24.38
N SER A 87 -20.12 -11.64 -23.35
CA SER A 87 -20.41 -13.08 -23.30
C SER A 87 -21.92 -13.37 -23.42
N LEU A 88 -22.76 -12.62 -22.72
CA LEU A 88 -24.23 -12.76 -22.78
C LEU A 88 -24.82 -12.36 -24.14
N LEU A 89 -24.18 -11.40 -24.82
CA LEU A 89 -24.57 -10.93 -26.16
C LEU A 89 -23.94 -11.76 -27.30
N GLY A 90 -23.23 -12.85 -26.98
CA GLY A 90 -22.31 -13.58 -27.85
C GLY A 90 -22.86 -14.17 -29.16
N ALA A 91 -24.18 -14.11 -29.39
CA ALA A 91 -24.80 -14.42 -30.68
C ALA A 91 -24.50 -13.35 -31.76
N ARG A 92 -24.15 -12.12 -31.37
CA ARG A 92 -23.90 -11.02 -32.31
C ARG A 92 -22.44 -10.99 -32.73
N GLU A 93 -22.18 -10.84 -34.03
CA GLU A 93 -20.82 -10.75 -34.60
C GLU A 93 -19.98 -9.63 -33.96
N ARG A 94 -20.59 -8.47 -33.69
CA ARG A 94 -19.94 -7.36 -32.98
C ARG A 94 -19.57 -7.73 -31.54
N ALA A 95 -20.43 -8.48 -30.85
CA ALA A 95 -20.17 -8.92 -29.48
C ALA A 95 -19.01 -9.93 -29.42
N ARG A 96 -18.89 -10.83 -30.40
CA ARG A 96 -17.76 -11.76 -30.51
C ARG A 96 -16.42 -11.04 -30.75
N ARG A 97 -16.42 -10.04 -31.63
CA ARG A 97 -15.22 -9.21 -31.87
C ARG A 97 -14.83 -8.43 -30.62
N LEU A 98 -15.80 -7.79 -29.96
CA LEU A 98 -15.58 -7.08 -28.71
C LEU A 98 -15.04 -8.01 -27.62
N LEU A 99 -15.64 -9.20 -27.47
CA LEU A 99 -15.24 -10.21 -26.49
C LEU A 99 -13.77 -10.62 -26.67
N ALA A 100 -13.34 -10.86 -27.92
CA ALA A 100 -11.95 -11.22 -28.21
C ALA A 100 -10.98 -10.05 -27.99
N SER A 101 -11.36 -8.82 -28.37
CA SER A 101 -10.52 -7.63 -28.15
C SER A 101 -10.34 -7.33 -26.65
N LEU A 102 -11.42 -7.42 -25.88
CA LEU A 102 -11.36 -7.33 -24.42
C LEU A 102 -10.52 -8.48 -23.85
N GLY A 103 -10.69 -9.70 -24.34
CA GLY A 103 -9.89 -10.84 -23.91
C GLY A 103 -8.39 -10.64 -24.11
N LEU A 104 -7.98 -10.14 -25.28
CA LEU A 104 -6.57 -9.80 -25.55
C LEU A 104 -6.05 -8.71 -24.61
N LEU A 105 -6.83 -7.64 -24.40
CA LEU A 105 -6.48 -6.58 -23.46
C LEU A 105 -6.28 -7.13 -22.06
N GLY A 106 -7.18 -8.01 -21.60
CA GLY A 106 -7.11 -8.65 -20.30
C GLY A 106 -5.86 -9.51 -20.13
N VAL A 107 -5.47 -10.27 -21.17
CA VAL A 107 -4.23 -11.06 -21.15
C VAL A 107 -3.01 -10.16 -21.04
N VAL A 108 -2.91 -9.13 -21.88
CA VAL A 108 -1.76 -8.20 -21.88
C VAL A 108 -1.66 -7.48 -20.53
N ALA A 109 -2.78 -6.95 -20.02
CA ALA A 109 -2.81 -6.26 -18.74
C ALA A 109 -2.46 -7.21 -17.57
N GLY A 110 -3.02 -8.42 -17.55
CA GLY A 110 -2.75 -9.41 -16.50
C GLY A 110 -1.28 -9.83 -16.46
N VAL A 111 -0.66 -10.09 -17.62
CA VAL A 111 0.79 -10.40 -17.69
C VAL A 111 1.61 -9.21 -17.17
N ALA A 112 1.28 -7.98 -17.60
CA ALA A 112 2.00 -6.79 -17.18
C ALA A 112 1.91 -6.57 -15.65
N LEU A 113 0.72 -6.70 -15.06
CA LEU A 113 0.50 -6.51 -13.63
C LEU A 113 1.17 -7.60 -12.78
N VAL A 114 1.18 -8.86 -13.24
CA VAL A 114 1.94 -9.94 -12.60
C VAL A 114 3.45 -9.68 -12.69
N ALA A 115 3.94 -9.23 -13.84
CA ALA A 115 5.35 -8.88 -14.02
C ALA A 115 5.77 -7.71 -13.12
N ILE A 116 4.94 -6.68 -12.98
CA ILE A 116 5.18 -5.56 -12.07
C ILE A 116 5.28 -6.06 -10.62
N GLN A 117 4.37 -6.93 -10.18
CA GLN A 117 4.40 -7.49 -8.82
C GLN A 117 5.67 -8.30 -8.55
N GLY A 118 6.07 -9.17 -9.48
CA GLY A 118 7.25 -10.03 -9.30
C GLY A 118 8.59 -9.35 -9.52
N LEU A 119 8.70 -8.50 -10.54
CA LEU A 119 9.97 -7.97 -11.04
C LEU A 119 10.30 -6.56 -10.55
N ILE A 120 9.27 -5.75 -10.24
CA ILE A 120 9.46 -4.35 -9.82
C ILE A 120 9.17 -4.20 -8.33
N LEU A 121 8.04 -4.73 -7.87
CA LEU A 121 7.60 -4.57 -6.48
C LEU A 121 8.19 -5.63 -5.55
N HIS A 122 8.57 -6.80 -6.06
CA HIS A 122 9.00 -7.97 -5.27
C HIS A 122 8.03 -8.36 -4.14
N HIS A 123 6.75 -8.04 -4.32
CA HIS A 123 5.67 -8.33 -3.39
C HIS A 123 4.46 -8.90 -4.15
N TRP A 124 3.83 -9.91 -3.56
CA TRP A 124 2.69 -10.60 -4.15
C TRP A 124 1.41 -10.24 -3.42
N CYS A 125 0.37 -9.81 -4.12
CA CYS A 125 -0.94 -9.54 -3.53
C CYS A 125 -1.92 -10.64 -3.95
N VAL A 126 -2.48 -11.39 -2.99
CA VAL A 126 -3.38 -12.53 -3.31
C VAL A 126 -4.63 -12.09 -4.10
N TYR A 127 -5.17 -10.91 -3.80
CA TYR A 127 -6.34 -10.39 -4.50
C TYR A 127 -6.01 -9.85 -5.89
N CYS A 128 -4.87 -9.17 -6.05
CA CYS A 128 -4.39 -8.76 -7.38
C CYS A 128 -4.07 -9.99 -8.23
N LEU A 129 -3.38 -11.00 -7.69
CA LEU A 129 -3.14 -12.27 -8.39
C LEU A 129 -4.44 -12.99 -8.77
N THR A 130 -5.47 -12.93 -7.92
CA THR A 130 -6.78 -13.49 -8.25
C THR A 130 -7.42 -12.75 -9.44
N VAL A 131 -7.34 -11.41 -9.45
CA VAL A 131 -7.81 -10.57 -10.57
C VAL A 131 -7.00 -10.85 -11.84
N ASP A 132 -5.67 -10.88 -11.75
CA ASP A 132 -4.77 -11.09 -12.88
C ASP A 132 -4.95 -12.49 -13.48
N ALA A 133 -4.98 -13.53 -12.64
CA ALA A 133 -5.26 -14.90 -13.07
C ALA A 133 -6.65 -15.01 -13.72
N SER A 134 -7.67 -14.37 -13.13
CA SER A 134 -9.00 -14.34 -13.71
C SER A 134 -9.00 -13.67 -15.08
N SER A 135 -8.27 -12.56 -15.24
CA SER A 135 -8.13 -11.84 -16.51
C SER A 135 -7.42 -12.69 -17.58
N LEU A 136 -6.33 -13.38 -17.21
CA LEU A 136 -5.57 -14.26 -18.11
C LEU A 136 -6.44 -15.43 -18.60
N VAL A 137 -7.12 -16.14 -17.69
CA VAL A 137 -7.92 -17.31 -18.06
C VAL A 137 -9.19 -16.90 -18.80
N ALA A 138 -9.89 -15.86 -18.34
CA ALA A 138 -11.07 -15.33 -19.04
C ALA A 138 -10.70 -14.81 -20.43
N GLY A 139 -9.56 -14.13 -20.57
CA GLY A 139 -9.08 -13.63 -21.85
C GLY A 139 -8.73 -14.76 -22.83
N ALA A 140 -8.06 -15.81 -22.37
CA ALA A 140 -7.76 -16.98 -23.20
C ALA A 140 -9.04 -17.71 -23.66
N LEU A 141 -10.01 -17.87 -22.76
CA LEU A 141 -11.32 -18.45 -23.10
C LEU A 141 -12.08 -17.58 -24.11
N ALA A 142 -12.13 -16.27 -23.89
CA ALA A 142 -12.76 -15.30 -24.80
C ALA A 142 -12.15 -15.34 -26.22
N MET A 143 -10.82 -15.45 -26.32
CA MET A 143 -10.13 -15.60 -27.60
C MET A 143 -10.43 -16.96 -28.26
N SER A 144 -10.47 -18.05 -27.48
CA SER A 144 -10.79 -19.38 -28.01
C SER A 144 -12.20 -19.46 -28.61
N LEU A 145 -13.16 -18.73 -28.03
CA LEU A 145 -14.55 -18.68 -28.50
C LEU A 145 -14.73 -17.91 -29.81
N ARG A 146 -13.77 -17.04 -30.18
CA ARG A 146 -13.76 -16.37 -31.49
C ARG A 146 -13.32 -17.31 -32.61
N MET A 147 -12.47 -18.29 -32.31
CA MET A 147 -11.96 -19.25 -33.28
C MET A 147 -13.02 -20.30 -33.67
N ASP A 148 -14.09 -20.44 -32.88
CA ASP A 148 -15.24 -21.27 -33.22
C ASP A 148 -16.15 -20.55 -34.24
N VAL A 149 -15.87 -20.73 -35.53
CA VAL A 149 -16.80 -20.36 -36.61
C VAL A 149 -18.06 -21.21 -36.47
N LEU A 150 -19.20 -20.57 -36.22
CA LEU A 150 -20.52 -21.23 -36.21
C LEU A 150 -20.91 -21.61 -37.64
N PRO A 151 -21.15 -22.90 -37.96
CA PRO A 151 -22.11 -23.22 -39.01
C PRO A 151 -23.49 -22.73 -38.57
N ALA A 152 -24.25 -22.14 -39.50
CA ALA A 152 -25.45 -21.34 -39.21
C ALA A 152 -26.63 -22.12 -38.60
N ASP A 153 -26.55 -23.46 -38.50
CA ASP A 153 -27.70 -24.34 -38.19
C ASP A 153 -27.57 -25.17 -36.90
N GLU A 154 -26.58 -24.92 -36.04
CA GLU A 154 -26.50 -25.65 -34.76
C GLU A 154 -27.54 -25.11 -33.74
N PRO A 155 -28.45 -25.96 -33.23
CA PRO A 155 -29.44 -25.55 -32.24
C PRO A 155 -28.74 -25.05 -30.96
N ALA A 156 -29.34 -24.04 -30.32
CA ALA A 156 -28.78 -23.44 -29.11
C ALA A 156 -28.52 -24.53 -28.03
N PRO A 157 -27.31 -24.57 -27.44
CA PRO A 157 -26.95 -25.64 -26.51
C PRO A 157 -27.82 -25.63 -25.26
N LYS A 158 -28.29 -26.81 -24.85
CA LYS A 158 -29.23 -27.02 -23.72
C LYS A 158 -28.67 -26.64 -22.34
N ARG A 159 -27.35 -26.42 -22.23
CA ARG A 159 -26.63 -26.17 -20.95
C ARG A 159 -26.36 -24.69 -20.67
N ARG A 160 -27.05 -23.75 -21.33
CA ARG A 160 -26.89 -22.32 -21.06
C ARG A 160 -27.63 -21.93 -19.78
N LEU A 161 -26.91 -21.34 -18.82
CA LEU A 161 -27.57 -20.60 -17.74
C LEU A 161 -28.41 -19.47 -18.37
N PRO A 162 -29.62 -19.22 -17.85
CA PRO A 162 -30.42 -18.12 -18.35
C PRO A 162 -29.75 -16.78 -18.00
N SER A 163 -29.91 -15.77 -18.86
CA SER A 163 -29.25 -14.46 -18.71
C SER A 163 -29.52 -13.81 -17.36
N TYR A 164 -30.75 -13.94 -16.84
CA TYR A 164 -31.13 -13.40 -15.53
C TYR A 164 -30.33 -14.02 -14.37
N ALA A 165 -29.93 -15.29 -14.47
CA ALA A 165 -29.14 -15.96 -13.44
C ALA A 165 -27.70 -15.44 -13.42
N VAL A 166 -27.12 -15.19 -14.60
CA VAL A 166 -25.77 -14.61 -14.73
C VAL A 166 -25.76 -13.16 -14.27
N THR A 167 -26.76 -12.36 -14.65
CA THR A 167 -26.87 -10.97 -14.16
C THR A 167 -27.12 -10.90 -12.66
N GLY A 168 -27.93 -11.80 -12.11
CA GLY A 168 -28.13 -11.93 -10.67
C GLY A 168 -26.84 -12.29 -9.94
N ALA A 169 -26.06 -13.24 -10.47
CA ALA A 169 -24.76 -13.61 -9.92
C ALA A 169 -23.74 -12.45 -10.00
N ALA A 170 -23.75 -11.67 -11.08
CA ALA A 170 -22.88 -10.49 -11.23
C ALA A 170 -23.22 -9.40 -10.22
N LEU A 171 -24.52 -9.14 -10.01
CA LEU A 171 -24.98 -8.22 -8.97
C LEU A 171 -24.55 -8.71 -7.59
N LEU A 172 -24.71 -10.00 -7.29
CA LEU A 172 -24.24 -10.58 -6.02
C LEU A 172 -22.72 -10.50 -5.86
N ALA A 173 -21.94 -10.74 -6.92
CA ALA A 173 -20.48 -10.65 -6.91
C ALA A 173 -19.97 -9.24 -6.57
N VAL A 174 -20.75 -8.20 -6.86
CA VAL A 174 -20.42 -6.81 -6.47
C VAL A 174 -21.04 -6.45 -5.12
N LEU A 175 -22.34 -6.71 -4.94
CA LEU A 175 -23.11 -6.27 -3.79
C LEU A 175 -22.79 -7.04 -2.51
N LEU A 176 -22.40 -8.32 -2.59
CA LEU A 176 -22.02 -9.09 -1.39
C LEU A 176 -20.70 -8.58 -0.79
N PRO A 177 -19.58 -8.46 -1.54
CA PRO A 177 -18.36 -7.86 -1.00
C PRO A 177 -18.55 -6.42 -0.56
N LEU A 178 -19.31 -5.62 -1.30
CA LEU A 178 -19.58 -4.23 -0.95
C LEU A 178 -20.45 -4.15 0.31
N GLY A 179 -21.52 -4.92 0.40
CA GLY A 179 -22.42 -4.97 1.55
C GLY A 179 -21.75 -5.54 2.79
N TYR A 180 -20.96 -6.61 2.65
CA TYR A 180 -20.12 -7.13 3.72
C TYR A 180 -19.11 -6.07 4.17
N GLY A 181 -18.39 -5.50 3.20
CA GLY A 181 -17.42 -4.44 3.40
C GLY A 181 -18.01 -3.27 4.17
N LEU A 182 -19.19 -2.76 3.77
CA LEU A 182 -19.88 -1.61 4.37
C LEU A 182 -20.56 -1.94 5.71
N SER A 183 -21.07 -3.16 5.89
CA SER A 183 -21.76 -3.60 7.12
C SER A 183 -20.79 -3.93 8.25
N ARG A 184 -19.53 -4.23 7.94
CA ARG A 184 -18.49 -4.27 8.97
C ARG A 184 -18.40 -2.87 9.59
N PRO A 185 -18.55 -2.76 10.94
CA PRO A 185 -18.33 -1.49 11.60
C PRO A 185 -16.96 -0.99 11.17
N MET A 186 -16.82 0.32 10.99
CA MET A 186 -15.50 0.94 11.07
C MET A 186 -15.00 0.70 12.51
N HIS A 187 -14.63 -0.54 12.83
CA HIS A 187 -13.74 -0.81 13.92
C HIS A 187 -12.50 -0.02 13.59
N ASN A 188 -11.98 0.72 14.56
CA ASN A 188 -10.63 1.25 14.56
C ASN A 188 -9.61 0.08 14.52
N ARG A 189 -9.68 -0.75 13.48
CA ARG A 189 -8.57 -1.52 12.97
C ARG A 189 -7.94 -0.66 11.88
N PRO A 190 -6.63 -0.45 11.93
CA PRO A 190 -6.00 0.76 11.44
C PRO A 190 -6.24 0.96 9.94
N ILE A 191 -6.66 2.17 9.60
CA ILE A 191 -7.14 2.58 8.30
C ILE A 191 -6.11 3.56 7.74
N GLY A 192 -5.19 3.01 6.96
CA GLY A 192 -4.19 3.79 6.25
C GLY A 192 -3.03 4.28 7.12
N PRO A 193 -1.97 4.78 6.47
CA PRO A 193 -0.68 5.13 7.08
C PRO A 193 -0.76 6.19 8.21
N ASN A 194 -1.92 6.82 8.40
CA ASN A 194 -2.03 8.07 9.16
C ASN A 194 -3.09 8.04 10.25
N SER A 195 -3.74 6.90 10.47
CA SER A 195 -4.66 6.78 11.61
C SER A 195 -3.88 6.35 12.85
N PRO A 196 -3.96 7.09 13.97
CA PRO A 196 -3.20 6.77 15.16
C PRO A 196 -3.62 5.41 15.71
N THR A 197 -2.69 4.46 15.78
CA THR A 197 -2.94 3.20 16.48
C THR A 197 -2.74 3.44 17.97
N ILE A 198 -3.81 3.31 18.75
CA ILE A 198 -3.76 3.30 20.22
C ILE A 198 -3.46 1.85 20.65
N ALA A 199 -2.25 1.39 20.37
CA ALA A 199 -1.71 0.16 20.98
C ALA A 199 -1.08 0.54 22.33
N PRO A 200 -0.86 -0.43 23.25
CA PRO A 200 0.00 -0.18 24.39
C PRO A 200 1.33 0.39 23.90
N LEU A 201 1.66 1.60 24.36
CA LEU A 201 2.85 2.30 23.91
C LEU A 201 4.08 1.42 24.20
N PRO A 202 4.91 1.07 23.20
CA PRO A 202 6.08 0.25 23.45
C PRO A 202 6.93 0.89 24.55
N GLU A 203 7.48 0.08 25.45
CA GLU A 203 8.18 0.58 26.65
C GLU A 203 9.32 1.55 26.28
N VAL A 204 9.99 1.29 25.16
CA VAL A 204 11.05 2.16 24.60
C VAL A 204 10.54 3.55 24.21
N ILE A 205 9.29 3.67 23.76
CA ILE A 205 8.66 4.96 23.44
C ILE A 205 8.06 5.59 24.69
N ALA A 206 7.48 4.79 25.58
CA ALA A 206 6.87 5.27 26.82
C ALA A 206 7.88 6.01 27.71
N ARG A 207 9.12 5.51 27.81
CA ARG A 207 10.20 6.16 28.57
C ARG A 207 10.68 7.49 27.97
N LEU A 208 10.36 7.77 26.70
CA LEU A 208 10.72 9.03 26.04
C LEU A 208 9.63 10.10 26.19
N GLN A 209 8.44 9.74 26.67
CA GLN A 209 7.33 10.68 26.84
C GLN A 209 7.59 11.60 28.04
N GLU A 210 7.29 12.88 27.87
CA GLU A 210 7.37 13.89 28.92
C GLU A 210 5.98 14.32 29.37
N ARG A 211 5.86 14.74 30.63
CA ARG A 211 4.55 15.04 31.24
C ARG A 211 3.96 16.39 30.83
N ASP A 212 4.80 17.39 30.57
CA ASP A 212 4.35 18.78 30.41
C ASP A 212 4.39 19.28 28.95
N VAL A 213 4.92 18.46 28.04
CA VAL A 213 5.02 18.75 26.61
C VAL A 213 4.49 17.57 25.80
N ALA A 214 4.03 17.84 24.58
CA ALA A 214 3.74 16.76 23.65
C ALA A 214 5.05 16.24 23.06
N THR A 215 5.44 15.01 23.43
CA THR A 215 6.59 14.35 22.84
C THR A 215 6.22 13.69 21.51
N ILE A 216 7.01 13.98 20.48
CA ILE A 216 6.98 13.32 19.17
C ILE A 216 8.26 12.51 19.04
N VAL A 217 8.15 11.18 18.97
CA VAL A 217 9.29 10.31 18.63
C VAL A 217 9.17 9.93 17.16
N GLU A 218 10.16 10.29 16.34
CA GLU A 218 10.16 10.00 14.91
C GLU A 218 11.31 9.08 14.51
N PHE A 219 11.01 8.04 13.74
CA PHE A 219 11.98 7.17 13.11
C PHE A 219 12.15 7.57 11.65
N VAL A 220 13.37 7.89 11.23
CA VAL A 220 13.64 8.53 9.94
C VAL A 220 14.92 8.05 9.27
N ASP A 221 14.97 8.28 7.96
CA ASP A 221 16.11 8.14 7.08
C ASP A 221 16.16 9.40 6.17
N PHE A 222 17.35 9.99 5.98
CA PHE A 222 17.53 11.24 5.24
C PHE A 222 17.43 11.10 3.71
N GLU A 223 17.66 9.92 3.15
CA GLU A 223 17.47 9.61 1.72
C GLU A 223 16.04 9.14 1.41
N CYS A 224 15.28 8.72 2.42
CA CYS A 224 13.89 8.29 2.23
C CYS A 224 12.99 9.44 1.72
N PRO A 225 12.37 9.30 0.53
CA PRO A 225 11.51 10.34 -0.04
C PRO A 225 10.24 10.59 0.79
N PHE A 226 9.74 9.57 1.50
CA PHE A 226 8.59 9.72 2.39
C PHE A 226 8.96 10.47 3.67
N CYS A 227 10.15 10.23 4.23
CA CYS A 227 10.65 10.99 5.37
C CYS A 227 10.80 12.48 5.01
N ARG A 228 11.35 12.79 3.83
CA ARG A 228 11.47 14.19 3.34
C ARG A 228 10.10 14.88 3.26
N ARG A 229 9.13 14.27 2.58
CA ARG A 229 7.75 14.81 2.49
C ARG A 229 7.08 14.94 3.85
N GLN A 230 7.34 14.01 4.77
CA GLN A 230 6.81 14.09 6.12
C GLN A 230 7.36 15.29 6.88
N GLN A 231 8.64 15.60 6.73
CA GLN A 231 9.26 16.76 7.36
C GLN A 231 8.73 18.08 6.77
N GLU A 232 8.44 18.12 5.47
CA GLU A 232 7.74 19.26 4.85
C GLU A 232 6.34 19.47 5.46
N ALA A 233 5.61 18.40 5.74
CA ALA A 233 4.30 18.47 6.39
C ALA A 233 4.39 18.80 7.90
N LEU A 234 5.41 18.30 8.59
CA LEU A 234 5.57 18.43 10.04
C LEU A 234 6.14 19.81 10.45
N ALA A 235 7.08 20.36 9.68
CA ALA A 235 7.73 21.64 9.97
C ALA A 235 6.75 22.82 10.26
N PRO A 236 5.74 23.11 9.43
CA PRO A 236 4.79 24.19 9.72
C PRO A 236 3.91 23.88 10.94
N VAL A 237 3.66 22.61 11.23
CA VAL A 237 2.92 22.20 12.43
C VAL A 237 3.75 22.52 13.68
N LEU A 238 4.99 22.04 13.74
CA LEU A 238 5.89 22.27 14.89
C LEU A 238 6.11 23.76 15.18
N ALA A 239 6.26 24.58 14.15
CA ALA A 239 6.43 26.02 14.28
C ALA A 239 5.30 26.70 15.06
N SER A 240 4.07 26.16 15.01
CA SER A 240 2.91 26.70 15.73
C SER A 240 2.86 26.32 17.23
N TYR A 241 3.65 25.34 17.65
CA TYR A 241 3.64 24.82 19.01
C TYR A 241 4.79 25.32 19.88
N GLY A 242 5.93 25.68 19.28
CA GLY A 242 7.11 26.14 20.02
C GLY A 242 7.55 25.13 21.08
N SER A 243 7.89 25.60 22.28
CA SER A 243 8.35 24.76 23.39
C SER A 243 7.30 23.79 23.96
N ARG A 244 6.04 23.84 23.49
CA ARG A 244 5.00 22.89 23.91
C ARG A 244 5.17 21.51 23.29
N VAL A 245 5.99 21.38 22.24
CA VAL A 245 6.28 20.12 21.58
C VAL A 245 7.78 19.84 21.66
N ARG A 246 8.12 18.59 21.98
CA ARG A 246 9.49 18.09 21.94
C ARG A 246 9.58 17.02 20.86
N VAL A 247 10.52 17.16 19.93
CA VAL A 247 10.80 16.14 18.91
C VAL A 247 12.02 15.33 19.32
N ILE A 248 11.91 14.01 19.26
CA ILE A 248 13.00 13.07 19.49
C ILE A 248 13.17 12.27 18.20
N ARG A 249 14.27 12.54 17.49
CA ARG A 249 14.59 11.88 16.22
C ARG A 249 15.42 10.63 16.46
N LYS A 250 15.01 9.54 15.83
CA LYS A 250 15.65 8.22 15.85
C LYS A 250 16.11 7.88 14.44
N ASN A 251 17.41 7.76 14.23
CA ASN A 251 17.98 7.55 12.90
C ASN A 251 18.00 6.05 12.55
N VAL A 252 17.35 5.69 11.45
CA VAL A 252 17.25 4.31 10.96
C VAL A 252 17.72 4.27 9.49
N PRO A 253 19.03 4.41 9.23
CA PRO A 253 19.55 4.43 7.87
C PRO A 253 19.31 3.07 7.19
N LEU A 254 18.58 3.08 6.08
CA LEU A 254 18.22 1.90 5.32
C LEU A 254 19.43 1.42 4.50
N SER A 255 19.68 0.12 4.47
CA SER A 255 20.90 -0.45 3.86
C SER A 255 20.99 -0.26 2.35
N PHE A 256 19.90 0.10 1.68
CA PHE A 256 19.83 0.36 0.24
C PHE A 256 19.96 1.85 -0.11
N HIS A 257 20.11 2.72 0.90
CA HIS A 257 20.40 4.14 0.74
C HIS A 257 21.89 4.37 1.00
N GLU A 258 22.63 4.77 -0.04
CA GLU A 258 24.09 4.80 -0.06
C GLU A 258 24.69 5.73 1.02
N HIS A 259 24.06 6.89 1.25
CA HIS A 259 24.52 7.98 2.09
C HIS A 259 23.65 8.22 3.33
N ALA A 260 22.58 7.45 3.56
CA ALA A 260 21.70 7.59 4.72
C ALA A 260 22.47 7.48 6.04
N ARG A 261 23.47 6.59 6.10
CA ARG A 261 24.33 6.44 7.28
C ARG A 261 25.23 7.66 7.50
N ASP A 262 25.74 8.28 6.44
CA ASP A 262 26.58 9.48 6.53
C ASP A 262 25.78 10.66 7.10
N ALA A 263 24.58 10.89 6.56
CA ALA A 263 23.66 11.93 7.03
C ALA A 263 23.20 11.70 8.49
N ALA A 264 22.93 10.44 8.86
CA ALA A 264 22.58 10.07 10.23
C ALA A 264 23.72 10.36 11.22
N ARG A 265 24.96 9.99 10.87
CA ARG A 265 26.16 10.29 11.69
C ARG A 265 26.40 11.80 11.80
N ALA A 266 26.23 12.53 10.70
CA ALA A 266 26.36 13.98 10.67
C ALA A 266 25.38 14.67 11.64
N THR A 267 24.11 14.25 11.62
CA THR A 267 23.07 14.76 12.53
C THR A 267 23.35 14.40 13.97
N CYS A 268 23.74 13.15 14.25
CA CYS A 268 24.08 12.70 15.60
C CYS A 268 25.18 13.55 16.24
N CYS A 269 26.23 13.87 15.49
CA CYS A 269 27.33 14.69 16.01
C CYS A 269 26.94 16.18 16.17
N ALA A 270 25.97 16.68 15.40
CA ALA A 270 25.42 18.03 15.59
C ALA A 270 24.49 18.10 16.81
N GLU A 271 23.80 17.01 17.13
CA GLU A 271 22.91 16.92 18.31
C GLU A 271 23.68 17.09 19.63
N GLU A 272 24.92 16.61 19.72
CA GLU A 272 25.79 16.82 20.89
C GLU A 272 26.06 18.31 21.18
N GLN A 273 25.86 19.18 20.20
CA GLN A 273 26.01 20.63 20.31
C GLN A 273 24.65 21.36 20.38
N GLY A 274 23.54 20.63 20.50
CA GLY A 274 22.18 21.19 20.49
C GLY A 274 21.76 21.75 19.13
N ARG A 275 22.38 21.28 18.04
CA ARG A 275 22.12 21.74 16.66
C ARG A 275 21.55 20.64 15.75
N GLY A 276 21.19 19.47 16.28
CA GLY A 276 20.76 18.35 15.46
C GLY A 276 19.45 18.61 14.73
N ASP A 277 18.49 19.33 15.32
CA ASP A 277 17.25 19.72 14.61
C ASP A 277 17.51 20.65 13.42
N ALA A 278 18.40 21.64 13.59
CA ALA A 278 18.76 22.57 12.51
C ALA A 278 19.46 21.83 11.36
N VAL A 279 20.41 20.97 11.70
CA VAL A 279 21.14 20.13 10.73
C VAL A 279 20.20 19.13 10.05
N ALA A 280 19.34 18.45 10.79
CA ALA A 280 18.39 17.49 10.23
C ALA A 280 17.45 18.17 9.22
N ALA A 281 16.88 19.32 9.59
CA ALA A 281 16.02 20.09 8.70
C ALA A 281 16.74 20.49 7.41
N ALA A 282 18.02 20.86 7.48
CA ALA A 282 18.83 21.18 6.32
C ALA A 282 19.17 19.94 5.47
N LEU A 283 19.51 18.80 6.09
CA LEU A 283 19.80 17.55 5.39
C LEU A 283 18.56 17.00 4.65
N PHE A 284 17.36 17.10 5.23
CA PHE A 284 16.14 16.70 4.52
C PHE A 284 15.85 17.52 3.26
N ARG A 285 16.43 18.72 3.12
CA ARG A 285 16.35 19.57 1.92
C ARG A 285 17.59 19.48 1.03
N ALA A 286 18.66 18.84 1.49
CA ALA A 286 19.90 18.74 0.72
C ALA A 286 19.77 17.74 -0.42
N GLU A 287 20.27 18.10 -1.60
CA GLU A 287 20.36 17.21 -2.76
C GLU A 287 21.59 16.28 -2.66
N ASP A 288 22.67 16.77 -2.06
CA ASP A 288 23.93 16.05 -1.88
C ASP A 288 24.08 15.61 -0.42
N LEU A 289 23.94 14.31 -0.18
CA LEU A 289 24.12 13.68 1.12
C LEU A 289 25.44 12.92 1.24
N THR A 290 26.35 13.04 0.27
CA THR A 290 27.71 12.48 0.39
C THR A 290 28.40 13.02 1.66
N PRO A 291 29.48 12.39 2.15
CA PRO A 291 30.23 12.92 3.30
C PRO A 291 30.60 14.41 3.16
N ALA A 292 30.98 14.86 1.95
CA ALA A 292 31.31 16.25 1.67
C ALA A 292 30.05 17.15 1.69
N GLY A 293 28.94 16.68 1.13
CA GLY A 293 27.63 17.36 1.19
C GLY A 293 27.13 17.53 2.62
N CYS A 294 27.17 16.47 3.43
CA CYS A 294 26.83 16.52 4.85
C CYS A 294 27.71 17.52 5.62
N GLU A 295 29.03 17.51 5.40
CA GLU A 295 29.92 18.47 6.06
C GLU A 295 29.58 19.92 5.69
N ARG A 296 29.23 20.18 4.42
CA ARG A 296 28.77 21.51 3.97
C ARG A 296 27.50 21.94 4.71
N VAL A 297 26.50 21.08 4.77
CA VAL A 297 25.24 21.36 5.48
C VAL A 297 25.49 21.65 6.97
N VAL A 298 26.34 20.86 7.62
CA VAL A 298 26.68 21.04 9.04
C VAL A 298 27.37 22.37 9.29
N ARG A 299 28.34 22.74 8.43
CA ARG A 299 29.05 24.03 8.52
C ARG A 299 28.10 25.22 8.38
N GLU A 300 27.20 25.16 7.40
CA GLU A 300 26.20 26.20 7.15
C GLU A 300 25.17 26.31 8.30
N SER A 301 25.02 25.25 9.10
CA SER A 301 24.13 25.19 10.26
C SER A 301 24.76 25.74 11.55
N GLY A 302 25.96 26.33 11.48
CA GLY A 302 26.62 27.00 12.62
C GLY A 302 27.06 26.03 13.73
N VAL A 303 27.49 24.83 13.36
CA VAL A 303 28.07 23.82 14.25
C VAL A 303 29.58 24.06 14.39
N ASP A 304 30.15 23.82 15.57
CA ASP A 304 31.61 23.76 15.74
C ASP A 304 32.16 22.57 14.96
N MET A 305 32.85 22.87 13.86
CA MET A 305 33.34 21.87 12.92
C MET A 305 34.46 21.01 13.48
N ASP A 306 35.26 21.51 14.43
CA ASP A 306 36.36 20.74 15.00
C ASP A 306 35.81 19.71 16.00
N ALA A 307 34.88 20.13 16.86
CA ALA A 307 34.15 19.21 17.74
C ALA A 307 33.34 18.17 16.95
N TRP A 308 32.70 18.60 15.85
CA TRP A 308 31.91 17.70 15.00
C TRP A 308 32.77 16.67 14.27
N ARG A 309 33.93 17.07 13.70
CA ARG A 309 34.87 16.12 13.08
C ARG A 309 35.45 15.14 14.10
N ALA A 310 35.75 15.61 15.32
CA ALA A 310 36.20 14.74 16.40
C ALA A 310 35.11 13.71 16.80
N CYS A 311 33.83 14.09 16.76
CA CYS A 311 32.72 13.16 16.92
C CYS A 311 32.64 12.14 15.80
N LEU A 312 32.70 12.57 14.54
CA LEU A 312 32.64 11.66 13.40
C LEU A 312 33.79 10.65 13.36
N ALA A 313 35.00 11.06 13.76
CA ALA A 313 36.16 10.18 13.83
C ALA A 313 36.08 9.13 14.96
N SER A 314 35.12 9.26 15.87
CA SER A 314 34.92 8.36 16.99
C SER A 314 33.82 7.31 16.71
N ARG A 315 33.68 6.33 17.62
CA ARG A 315 32.58 5.33 17.60
C ARG A 315 31.25 5.84 18.16
N ARG A 316 31.21 7.09 18.66
CA ARG A 316 30.03 7.66 19.31
C ARG A 316 28.79 7.70 18.42
N PRO A 317 28.84 8.22 17.17
CA PRO A 317 27.65 8.25 16.34
C PRO A 317 27.17 6.85 15.96
N ASP A 318 28.08 5.90 15.70
CA ASP A 318 27.69 4.50 15.43
C ASP A 318 26.93 3.86 16.60
N ALA A 319 27.38 4.10 17.83
CA ALA A 319 26.69 3.60 19.02
C ALA A 319 25.28 4.22 19.21
N VAL A 320 25.08 5.48 18.81
CA VAL A 320 23.75 6.11 18.81
C VAL A 320 22.85 5.47 17.73
N LEU A 321 23.35 5.33 16.51
CA LEU A 321 22.63 4.70 15.40
C LEU A 321 22.23 3.25 15.74
N GLU A 322 23.13 2.47 16.33
CA GLU A 322 22.83 1.11 16.78
C GLU A 322 21.71 1.06 17.81
N ARG A 323 21.70 2.00 18.76
CA ARG A 323 20.60 2.14 19.73
C ARG A 323 19.30 2.53 19.06
N ASP A 324 19.30 3.51 18.17
CA ASP A 324 18.10 3.97 17.47
C ASP A 324 17.48 2.86 16.60
N MET A 325 18.31 2.08 15.89
CA MET A 325 17.85 0.90 15.14
C MET A 325 17.31 -0.20 16.06
N ASN A 326 17.89 -0.37 17.25
CA ASN A 326 17.37 -1.32 18.24
C ASN A 326 16.05 -0.87 18.84
N ASP A 327 15.90 0.43 19.12
CA ASP A 327 14.66 1.05 19.57
C ASP A 327 13.58 0.89 18.51
N ALA A 328 13.91 1.08 17.23
CA ALA A 328 13.00 0.86 16.11
C ALA A 328 12.48 -0.59 16.08
N ARG A 329 13.38 -1.57 16.17
CA ARG A 329 13.01 -3.00 16.26
C ARG A 329 12.13 -3.30 17.47
N SER A 330 12.50 -2.78 18.64
CA SER A 330 11.77 -3.01 19.89
C SER A 330 10.39 -2.34 19.90
N ALA A 331 10.26 -1.21 19.21
CA ALA A 331 9.00 -0.53 18.98
C ALA A 331 8.19 -1.16 17.82
N GLY A 332 8.67 -2.22 17.18
CA GLY A 332 8.01 -2.87 16.06
C GLY A 332 7.86 -1.98 14.83
N VAL A 333 8.81 -1.06 14.60
CA VAL A 333 8.84 -0.20 13.41
C VAL A 333 9.10 -1.07 12.17
N SER A 334 8.15 -1.10 11.26
CA SER A 334 8.16 -1.89 10.02
C SER A 334 8.44 -1.03 8.78
N GLY A 335 8.34 0.29 8.88
CA GLY A 335 8.53 1.24 7.78
C GLY A 335 8.83 2.66 8.26
N LEU A 336 9.35 3.47 7.34
CA LEU A 336 9.71 4.87 7.60
C LEU A 336 8.91 5.82 6.69
N PRO A 337 8.56 7.04 7.16
CA PRO A 337 8.71 7.49 8.54
C PRO A 337 7.72 6.77 9.47
N THR A 338 8.09 6.57 10.73
CA THR A 338 7.12 6.19 11.78
C THR A 338 7.16 7.26 12.86
N LEU A 339 6.00 7.76 13.28
CA LEU A 339 5.89 8.78 14.31
C LEU A 339 5.07 8.26 15.49
N TYR A 340 5.50 8.59 16.69
CA TYR A 340 4.71 8.48 17.91
C TYR A 340 4.44 9.88 18.44
N VAL A 341 3.19 10.32 18.46
CA VAL A 341 2.78 11.60 19.04
C VAL A 341 2.01 11.31 20.32
N GLY A 342 2.66 11.50 21.47
CA GLY A 342 2.12 10.96 22.72
C GLY A 342 1.99 9.44 22.67
N VAL A 343 0.77 8.96 22.87
CA VAL A 343 0.41 7.52 22.81
C VAL A 343 0.01 7.05 21.40
N GLU A 344 -0.09 7.97 20.45
CA GLU A 344 -0.62 7.69 19.11
C GLU A 344 0.52 7.36 18.13
N ARG A 345 0.44 6.21 17.45
CA ARG A 345 1.41 5.77 16.42
C ARG A 345 0.91 6.00 15.00
N PHE A 346 1.76 6.56 14.14
CA PHE A 346 1.56 6.80 12.71
C PHE A 346 2.66 6.12 11.90
N GLU A 347 2.31 5.46 10.79
CA GLU A 347 3.24 4.73 9.92
C GLU A 347 3.14 5.23 8.48
N GLY A 348 4.15 5.93 7.98
CA GLY A 348 4.13 6.54 6.66
C GLY A 348 3.73 8.02 6.70
N LEU A 349 3.39 8.56 5.53
CA LEU A 349 3.21 10.00 5.33
C LEU A 349 1.89 10.51 5.89
N THR A 350 1.93 11.13 7.07
CA THR A 350 0.82 11.77 7.79
C THR A 350 0.66 13.26 7.45
N ASP A 351 -0.59 13.66 7.18
CA ASP A 351 -0.93 15.04 6.87
C ASP A 351 -0.88 15.97 8.10
N ALA A 352 -0.70 17.26 7.85
CA ALA A 352 -0.50 18.27 8.88
C ALA A 352 -1.70 18.44 9.82
N ASP A 353 -2.93 18.26 9.33
CA ASP A 353 -4.14 18.48 10.15
C ASP A 353 -4.32 17.32 11.15
N THR A 354 -4.07 16.10 10.70
CA THR A 354 -4.03 14.90 11.55
C THR A 354 -2.98 15.03 12.65
N LEU A 355 -1.75 15.45 12.30
CA LEU A 355 -0.67 15.67 13.26
C LEU A 355 -1.03 16.76 14.28
N ARG A 356 -1.60 17.88 13.82
CA ARG A 356 -2.07 18.96 14.70
C ARG A 356 -3.09 18.44 15.71
N ALA A 357 -4.08 17.70 15.24
CA ALA A 357 -5.11 17.13 16.11
C ALA A 357 -4.52 16.15 17.15
N SER A 358 -3.51 15.38 16.76
CA SER A 358 -2.79 14.44 17.64
C SER A 358 -1.96 15.16 18.70
N ILE A 359 -1.21 16.19 18.31
CA ILE A 359 -0.46 17.04 19.25
C ILE A 359 -1.39 17.67 20.27
N GLU A 360 -2.54 18.21 19.84
CA GLU A 360 -3.53 18.77 20.76
C GLU A 360 -4.08 17.74 21.76
N ARG A 361 -4.26 16.48 21.33
CA ARG A 361 -4.65 15.39 22.24
C ARG A 361 -3.53 15.07 23.22
N ALA A 362 -2.29 14.95 22.75
CA ALA A 362 -1.13 14.70 23.60
C ALA A 362 -0.94 15.81 24.64
N LEU A 363 -1.09 17.08 24.25
CA LEU A 363 -1.04 18.24 25.15
C LEU A 363 -2.15 18.23 26.21
N ARG A 364 -3.35 17.72 25.89
CA ARG A 364 -4.42 17.57 26.87
C ARG A 364 -4.15 16.43 27.85
N GLY A 365 -3.67 15.29 27.36
CA GLY A 365 -3.29 14.13 28.19
C GLY A 365 -2.17 14.45 29.18
N ALA A 366 -1.13 15.13 28.70
CA ALA A 366 -0.05 15.71 29.50
C ALA A 366 -0.58 16.52 30.69
N ARG A 367 -1.53 17.44 30.44
CA ARG A 367 -2.13 18.29 31.49
C ARG A 367 -2.99 17.52 32.48
N SER A 368 -3.73 16.50 32.05
CA SER A 368 -4.56 15.68 32.96
C SER A 368 -3.72 14.82 33.91
N ASP A 369 -2.59 14.30 33.44
CA ASP A 369 -1.67 13.52 34.26
C ASP A 369 -0.91 14.40 35.26
N ALA A 370 -0.57 15.63 34.87
CA ALA A 370 -0.02 16.64 35.77
C ALA A 370 -1.01 17.04 36.88
N ALA A 371 -2.29 17.25 36.53
CA ALA A 371 -3.32 17.66 37.50
C ALA A 371 -3.69 16.57 38.52
N SER A 372 -3.63 15.29 38.14
CA SER A 372 -3.95 14.16 39.03
C SER A 372 -2.86 13.84 40.07
N HIS A 373 -1.65 14.36 39.88
CA HIS A 373 -0.48 14.11 40.74
C HIS A 373 0.03 15.36 41.48
N ALA A 374 -0.67 16.49 41.40
CA ALA A 374 -0.36 17.64 42.24
C ALA A 374 -0.51 17.23 43.72
N PRO A 375 0.48 17.50 44.60
CA PRO A 375 0.36 17.16 46.01
C PRO A 375 -0.86 17.89 46.56
N GLN A 376 -1.80 17.13 47.13
CA GLN A 376 -2.91 17.70 47.87
C GLN A 376 -2.29 18.42 49.07
N GLY A 377 -2.15 19.74 48.95
CA GLY A 377 -1.62 20.58 50.02
C GLY A 377 -2.54 20.45 51.23
N GLY A 378 -2.00 19.87 52.31
CA GLY A 378 -2.56 19.87 53.66
C GLY A 378 -1.92 20.94 54.52
#